data_AF-A0A2S2NG02-F1
#
_entry.id   AF-A0A2S2NG02-F1
#
_cell.length_a   1.000
_cell.length_b   1.000
_cell.length_c   1.000
_cell.angle_alpha   90.00
_cell.angle_beta   90.00
_cell.angle_gamma   90.00
#
_symmetry.space_group_name_H-M   'P 1'
#
loop_
_entity.id
_entity.type
_entity.pdbx_description
1 polymer ?
#
loop_
_entity_poly.entity_id
_entity_poly.type
_entity_poly.pdbx_seq_one_letter_code
_entity_poly.pdbx_strand_id
1 'polypeptide(L)'
;SSLLHAILRELPLSEGNISVHGVVSYASQEPWLFAGSVQQNILFGLPMDKERYRKVIKVCALKTDFEQFPYGDRTIVGERGVSLSGGQRARINLARAIYKPADIYLLDDPLSAVDTHVGKHLFEICIKGYLKEKTCILITHQLQYLTKVDQIVLMENANILAEGSYQELQASGLDFTKLLGSLVDTTVVSDNESSSKYASTHTLSPQTILSRQVSIQSVASSIDESKLGTQEEPIEVAETRSSGNISLTVYSSYFSAGGNVCKISFLLFMCIFTQVLASGGDYWITYWYCAIITLVFILLHV
;
A
#
# COMPACT_ATOMS: atom_id res chain seq x y z
N SER A 1 0.34 -10.61 -10.27
CA SER A 1 -0.25 -10.83 -8.94
C SER A 1 -1.16 -12.08 -8.83
N SER A 2 -2.07 -12.37 -9.78
CA SER A 2 -3.02 -13.51 -9.67
C SER A 2 -2.38 -14.89 -9.41
N LEU A 3 -1.19 -15.15 -9.98
CA LEU A 3 -0.43 -16.39 -9.72
C LEU A 3 -0.07 -16.54 -8.22
N LEU A 4 0.37 -15.47 -7.56
CA LEU A 4 0.70 -15.52 -6.13
C LEU A 4 -0.55 -15.75 -5.29
N HIS A 5 -1.68 -15.12 -5.63
CA HIS A 5 -2.95 -15.37 -4.93
C HIS A 5 -3.45 -16.80 -5.11
N ALA A 6 -3.21 -17.43 -6.26
CA ALA A 6 -3.50 -18.85 -6.45
C ALA A 6 -2.59 -19.74 -5.57
N ILE A 7 -1.30 -19.41 -5.44
CA ILE A 7 -0.36 -20.10 -4.53
C ILE A 7 -0.79 -19.92 -3.06
N LEU A 8 -1.26 -18.73 -2.69
CA LEU A 8 -1.80 -18.43 -1.35
C LEU A 8 -3.17 -19.07 -1.08
N ARG A 9 -3.79 -19.68 -2.09
CA ARG A 9 -5.17 -20.25 -2.05
C ARG A 9 -6.26 -19.20 -1.78
N GLU A 10 -6.00 -17.94 -2.11
CA GLU A 10 -7.00 -16.86 -2.07
C GLU A 10 -7.83 -16.80 -3.36
N LEU A 11 -7.25 -17.27 -4.47
CA LEU A 11 -7.93 -17.37 -5.77
C LEU A 11 -8.21 -18.86 -6.07
N PRO A 12 -9.49 -19.27 -6.26
CA PRO A 12 -9.82 -20.64 -6.59
C PRO A 12 -9.31 -21.02 -7.99
N LEU A 13 -8.92 -22.28 -8.15
CA LEU A 13 -8.49 -22.83 -9.43
C LEU A 13 -9.71 -23.26 -10.25
N SER A 14 -9.74 -22.87 -11.51
CA SER A 14 -10.70 -23.40 -12.48
C SER A 14 -10.30 -24.81 -12.93
N GLU A 15 -9.02 -25.00 -13.23
CA GLU A 15 -8.44 -26.26 -13.72
C GLU A 15 -7.02 -26.45 -13.16
N GLY A 16 -6.52 -27.69 -13.18
CA GLY A 16 -5.18 -28.05 -12.71
C GLY A 16 -5.09 -28.32 -11.20
N ASN A 17 -3.86 -28.37 -10.67
CA ASN A 17 -3.60 -28.62 -9.26
C ASN A 17 -2.42 -27.77 -8.76
N ILE A 18 -2.51 -27.23 -7.55
CA ILE A 18 -1.43 -26.52 -6.87
C ILE A 18 -1.10 -27.23 -5.56
N SER A 19 0.18 -27.60 -5.43
CA SER A 19 0.71 -28.20 -4.20
C SER A 19 1.81 -27.31 -3.62
N VAL A 20 1.62 -26.85 -2.39
CA VAL A 20 2.55 -25.99 -1.66
C VAL A 20 2.92 -26.70 -0.36
N HIS A 21 4.22 -26.94 -0.15
CA HIS A 21 4.75 -27.62 1.03
C HIS A 21 5.67 -26.67 1.80
N GLY A 22 5.34 -26.39 3.06
CA GLY A 22 6.12 -25.50 3.93
C GLY A 22 5.36 -24.22 4.30
N VAL A 23 5.99 -23.39 5.12
CA VAL A 23 5.39 -22.13 5.57
C VAL A 23 5.62 -21.04 4.54
N VAL A 24 4.55 -20.35 4.14
CA VAL A 24 4.59 -19.25 3.17
C VAL A 24 4.60 -17.89 3.88
N SER A 25 5.42 -16.96 3.39
CA SER A 25 5.38 -15.54 3.72
C SER A 25 5.17 -14.72 2.45
N TYR A 26 4.40 -13.63 2.56
CA TYR A 26 4.00 -12.81 1.42
C TYR A 26 4.28 -11.33 1.68
N ALA A 27 4.85 -10.65 0.69
CA ALA A 27 4.95 -9.20 0.62
C ALA A 27 4.12 -8.70 -0.57
N SER A 28 3.09 -7.92 -0.29
CA SER A 28 2.18 -7.36 -1.30
C SER A 28 2.78 -6.21 -2.09
N GLN A 29 2.33 -6.07 -3.35
CA GLN A 29 2.68 -4.96 -4.23
C GLN A 29 2.25 -3.61 -3.66
N GLU A 30 1.04 -3.56 -3.08
CA GLU A 30 0.57 -2.43 -2.28
C GLU A 30 0.88 -2.68 -0.80
N PRO A 31 1.88 -1.99 -0.23
CA PRO A 31 2.26 -2.20 1.16
C PRO A 31 1.18 -1.64 2.09
N TRP A 32 0.60 -2.50 2.92
CA TRP A 32 -0.39 -2.08 3.92
C TRP A 32 0.22 -2.13 5.33
N LEU A 33 -0.03 -1.10 6.12
CA LEU A 33 0.37 -1.01 7.52
C LEU A 33 -0.89 -0.80 8.36
N PHE A 34 -0.96 -1.49 9.50
CA PHE A 34 -2.04 -1.31 10.47
C PHE A 34 -1.66 -0.25 11.49
N ALA A 35 -2.66 0.30 12.18
CA ALA A 35 -2.47 1.29 13.22
C ALA A 35 -1.65 0.71 14.39
N GLY A 36 -0.46 1.28 14.63
CA GLY A 36 0.47 0.79 15.64
C GLY A 36 1.89 1.23 15.35
N SER A 37 2.84 0.81 16.19
CA SER A 37 4.26 1.13 15.96
C SER A 37 4.81 0.45 14.70
N VAL A 38 5.87 1.02 14.11
CA VAL A 38 6.63 0.37 13.03
C VAL A 38 7.13 -1.01 13.48
N GLN A 39 7.60 -1.13 14.72
CA GLN A 39 8.02 -2.40 15.31
C GLN A 39 6.88 -3.43 15.31
N GLN A 40 5.70 -3.08 15.81
CA GLN A 40 4.55 -3.98 15.80
C GLN A 40 4.15 -4.38 14.38
N ASN A 41 4.25 -3.46 13.42
CA ASN A 41 3.99 -3.76 12.02
C ASN A 41 4.98 -4.80 11.45
N ILE A 42 6.25 -4.76 11.84
CA ILE A 42 7.27 -5.73 11.42
C ILE A 42 7.10 -7.08 12.14
N LEU A 43 6.83 -7.06 13.45
CA LEU A 43 6.63 -8.29 14.25
C LEU A 43 5.34 -9.02 13.86
N PHE A 44 4.28 -8.27 13.55
CA PHE A 44 3.00 -8.77 13.06
C PHE A 44 2.44 -9.93 13.91
N GLY A 45 2.43 -9.75 15.23
CA GLY A 45 1.92 -10.73 16.20
C GLY A 45 2.92 -11.83 16.59
N LEU A 46 4.12 -11.87 15.99
CA LEU A 46 5.18 -12.78 16.40
C LEU A 46 5.98 -12.23 17.61
N PRO A 47 6.53 -13.12 18.45
CA PRO A 47 7.38 -12.70 19.57
C PRO A 47 8.66 -12.03 19.05
N MET A 48 9.13 -11.02 19.78
CA MET A 48 10.33 -10.28 19.41
C MET A 48 11.61 -11.05 19.74
N ASP A 49 12.19 -11.70 18.74
CA ASP A 49 13.60 -12.09 18.72
C ASP A 49 14.47 -10.88 18.34
N LYS A 50 15.25 -10.38 19.32
CA LYS A 50 16.13 -9.21 19.18
C LYS A 50 17.21 -9.40 18.13
N GLU A 51 17.81 -10.59 18.05
CA GLU A 51 18.91 -10.83 17.11
C GLU A 51 18.39 -10.88 15.68
N ARG A 52 17.30 -11.63 15.47
CA ARG A 52 16.62 -11.71 14.19
C ARG A 52 16.12 -10.34 13.75
N TYR A 53 15.47 -9.61 14.65
CA TYR A 53 14.92 -8.28 14.37
C TYR A 53 16.03 -7.34 13.89
N ARG A 54 17.13 -7.23 14.65
CA ARG A 54 18.30 -6.41 14.27
C ARG A 54 18.88 -6.80 12.91
N LYS A 55 18.89 -8.10 12.60
CA LYS A 55 19.36 -8.62 11.30
C LYS A 55 18.42 -8.19 10.17
N VAL A 56 17.10 -8.34 10.36
CA VAL A 56 16.06 -7.92 9.40
C VAL A 56 16.11 -6.43 9.13
N ILE A 57 16.19 -5.58 10.17
CA ILE A 57 16.30 -4.12 10.00
C ILE A 57 17.53 -3.73 9.17
N LYS A 58 18.65 -4.42 9.39
CA LYS A 58 19.87 -4.17 8.61
C LYS A 58 19.71 -4.56 7.15
N VAL A 59 19.22 -5.77 6.85
CA VAL A 59 19.12 -6.25 5.46
C VAL A 59 18.04 -5.50 4.68
N CYS A 60 16.98 -5.03 5.34
CA CYS A 60 15.93 -4.22 4.74
C CYS A 60 16.26 -2.71 4.64
N ALA A 61 17.50 -2.30 4.94
CA ALA A 61 17.93 -0.90 4.91
C ALA A 61 17.05 0.07 5.72
N LEU A 62 16.42 -0.39 6.81
CA LEU A 62 15.50 0.41 7.62
C LEU A 62 16.21 1.30 8.66
N LYS A 63 17.51 1.08 8.88
CA LYS A 63 18.27 1.81 9.91
C LYS A 63 18.23 3.33 9.69
N THR A 64 18.44 3.77 8.45
CA THR A 64 18.40 5.19 8.08
C THR A 64 17.01 5.80 8.15
N ASP A 65 15.96 4.98 7.97
CA ASP A 65 14.58 5.44 8.16
C ASP A 65 14.28 5.67 9.64
N PHE A 66 14.73 4.75 10.50
CA PHE A 66 14.53 4.87 11.95
C PHE A 66 15.26 6.08 12.55
N GLU A 67 16.40 6.46 11.98
CA GLU A 67 17.11 7.69 12.37
C GLU A 67 16.33 8.97 12.01
N GLN A 68 15.46 8.91 11.00
CA GLN A 68 14.59 10.03 10.60
C GLN A 68 13.26 10.04 11.34
N PHE A 69 12.85 8.90 11.89
CA PHE A 69 11.59 8.80 12.62
C PHE A 69 11.72 9.43 14.02
N PRO A 70 10.72 10.19 14.50
CA PRO A 70 10.79 10.86 15.80
C PRO A 70 11.10 9.95 16.98
N TYR A 71 10.61 8.71 16.95
CA TYR A 71 10.79 7.70 18.00
C TYR A 71 11.39 6.40 17.48
N GLY A 72 12.14 6.45 16.37
CA GLY A 72 12.71 5.25 15.76
C GLY A 72 11.64 4.22 15.37
N ASP A 73 11.87 2.96 15.70
CA ASP A 73 10.96 1.84 15.44
C ASP A 73 9.69 1.85 16.30
N ARG A 74 9.66 2.65 17.37
CA ARG A 74 8.45 2.86 18.21
C ARG A 74 7.49 3.90 17.65
N THR A 75 7.89 4.59 16.58
CA THR A 75 7.03 5.60 15.94
C THR A 75 5.70 5.01 15.53
N ILE A 76 4.61 5.66 15.94
CA ILE A 76 3.25 5.22 15.65
C ILE A 76 2.91 5.58 14.20
N VAL A 77 2.40 4.57 13.49
CA VAL A 77 1.91 4.66 12.12
C VAL A 77 0.40 4.63 12.20
N GLY A 78 -0.28 5.66 11.66
CA GLY A 78 -1.74 5.69 11.57
C GLY A 78 -2.29 4.64 10.60
N GLU A 79 -3.61 4.51 10.51
CA GLU A 79 -4.26 3.59 9.55
C GLU A 79 -3.75 3.85 8.12
N ARG A 80 -3.35 2.78 7.42
CA ARG A 80 -2.75 2.81 6.07
C ARG A 80 -1.40 3.55 5.95
N GLY A 81 -0.80 3.97 7.06
CA GLY A 81 0.52 4.58 7.09
C GLY A 81 0.68 5.83 6.24
N VAL A 82 -0.32 6.71 6.24
CA VAL A 82 -0.35 7.96 5.46
C VAL A 82 0.84 8.89 5.79
N SER A 83 1.41 8.79 7.00
CA SER A 83 2.57 9.58 7.42
C SER A 83 3.92 9.11 6.83
N LEU A 84 3.97 7.97 6.16
CA LEU A 84 5.20 7.38 5.63
C LEU A 84 5.28 7.49 4.11
N SER A 85 6.50 7.66 3.59
CA SER A 85 6.74 7.61 2.15
C SER A 85 6.47 6.21 1.57
N GLY A 86 6.17 6.14 0.26
CA GLY A 86 5.92 4.86 -0.42
C GLY A 86 7.06 3.85 -0.24
N GLY A 87 8.31 4.29 -0.40
CA GLY A 87 9.49 3.44 -0.20
C GLY A 87 9.68 2.97 1.24
N GLN A 88 9.36 3.80 2.24
CA GLN A 88 9.38 3.39 3.65
C GLN A 88 8.34 2.30 3.93
N ARG A 89 7.10 2.48 3.44
CA ARG A 89 6.05 1.46 3.59
C ARG A 89 6.44 0.15 2.90
N ALA A 90 7.03 0.21 1.71
CA ALA A 90 7.53 -0.96 1.00
C ALA A 90 8.61 -1.70 1.80
N ARG A 91 9.59 -0.97 2.35
CA ARG A 91 10.65 -1.57 3.20
C ARG A 91 10.10 -2.20 4.49
N ILE A 92 9.13 -1.57 5.14
CA ILE A 92 8.49 -2.12 6.34
C ILE A 92 7.69 -3.39 5.99
N ASN A 93 6.95 -3.39 4.87
CA ASN A 93 6.20 -4.58 4.41
C ASN A 93 7.14 -5.73 4.04
N LEU A 94 8.24 -5.43 3.35
CA LEU A 94 9.28 -6.40 3.06
C LEU A 94 9.89 -6.96 4.36
N ALA A 95 10.24 -6.08 5.31
CA ALA A 95 10.76 -6.50 6.62
C ALA A 95 9.77 -7.38 7.39
N ARG A 96 8.47 -7.07 7.35
CA ARG A 96 7.42 -7.92 7.93
C ARG A 96 7.44 -9.32 7.32
N ALA A 97 7.47 -9.41 5.98
CA ALA A 97 7.48 -10.69 5.29
C ALA A 97 8.72 -11.51 5.67
N ILE A 98 9.90 -10.89 5.75
CA ILE A 98 11.17 -11.56 6.07
C ILE A 98 11.28 -11.94 7.56
N TYR A 99 10.71 -11.11 8.43
CA TYR A 99 10.73 -11.38 9.87
C TYR A 99 10.00 -12.68 10.20
N LYS A 100 8.91 -13.00 9.49
CA LYS A 100 8.24 -14.29 9.61
C LYS A 100 9.18 -15.44 9.21
N PRO A 101 9.40 -16.45 10.08
CA PRO A 101 10.10 -17.67 9.68
C PRO A 101 9.24 -18.43 8.66
N ALA A 102 9.72 -18.51 7.43
CA ALA A 102 9.05 -19.19 6.33
C ALA A 102 10.05 -19.98 5.49
N ASP A 103 9.54 -20.93 4.72
CA ASP A 103 10.29 -21.73 3.76
C ASP A 103 10.18 -21.13 2.36
N ILE A 104 9.02 -20.53 2.07
CA ILE A 104 8.68 -19.93 0.79
C ILE A 104 8.35 -18.45 1.00
N TYR A 105 9.03 -17.57 0.29
CA TYR A 105 8.82 -16.13 0.28
C TYR A 105 8.27 -15.70 -1.07
N LEU A 106 7.07 -15.13 -1.07
CA LEU A 106 6.38 -14.60 -2.23
C LEU A 106 6.48 -13.08 -2.18
N LEU A 107 7.20 -12.48 -3.11
CA LEU A 107 7.48 -11.05 -3.15
C LEU A 107 6.84 -10.43 -4.39
N ASP A 108 5.77 -9.68 -4.20
CA ASP A 108 5.04 -9.00 -5.29
C ASP A 108 5.58 -7.57 -5.44
N ASP A 109 6.48 -7.37 -6.40
CA ASP A 109 7.12 -6.11 -6.75
C ASP A 109 7.57 -5.22 -5.56
N PRO A 110 8.35 -5.76 -4.59
CA PRO A 110 8.73 -5.02 -3.38
C PRO A 110 9.72 -3.87 -3.62
N LEU A 111 10.24 -3.72 -4.84
CA LEU A 111 11.32 -2.78 -5.18
C LEU A 111 10.87 -1.58 -6.04
N SER A 112 9.60 -1.49 -6.45
CA SER A 112 9.13 -0.42 -7.35
C SER A 112 9.04 0.95 -6.70
N ALA A 113 8.74 1.01 -5.40
CA ALA A 113 8.60 2.26 -4.66
C ALA A 113 9.91 2.78 -4.03
N VAL A 114 11.04 2.10 -4.24
CA VAL A 114 12.34 2.47 -3.66
C VAL A 114 13.30 3.02 -4.72
N ASP A 115 14.21 3.89 -4.31
CA ASP A 115 15.27 4.39 -5.17
C ASP A 115 16.24 3.28 -5.60
N THR A 116 16.96 3.50 -6.70
CA THR A 116 17.85 2.49 -7.30
C THR A 116 18.95 2.01 -6.34
N HIS A 117 19.48 2.89 -5.47
CA HIS A 117 20.55 2.53 -4.55
C HIS A 117 20.03 1.58 -3.47
N VAL A 118 18.91 1.94 -2.84
CA VAL A 118 18.25 1.08 -1.85
C VAL A 118 17.73 -0.20 -2.49
N GLY A 119 17.13 -0.13 -3.69
CA GLY A 119 16.66 -1.29 -4.42
C GLY A 119 17.78 -2.31 -4.68
N LYS A 120 18.97 -1.84 -5.09
CA LYS A 120 20.15 -2.70 -5.24
C LYS A 120 20.60 -3.32 -3.92
N HIS A 121 20.59 -2.55 -2.83
CA HIS A 121 20.92 -3.10 -1.51
C HIS A 121 19.93 -4.18 -1.08
N LEU A 122 18.63 -3.93 -1.21
CA LEU A 122 17.58 -4.91 -0.88
C LEU A 122 17.73 -6.17 -1.72
N PHE A 123 17.96 -6.04 -3.02
CA PHE A 123 18.12 -7.20 -3.89
C PHE A 123 19.35 -8.05 -3.51
N GLU A 124 20.52 -7.42 -3.36
CA GLU A 124 21.77 -8.16 -3.10
C GLU A 124 21.86 -8.70 -1.67
N ILE A 125 21.56 -7.87 -0.68
CA ILE A 125 21.78 -8.20 0.73
C ILE A 125 20.58 -8.96 1.29
N CYS A 126 19.36 -8.57 0.90
CA CYS A 126 18.16 -9.16 1.47
C CYS A 126 17.69 -10.38 0.68
N ILE A 127 17.39 -10.22 -0.61
CA ILE A 127 16.83 -11.30 -1.42
C ILE A 127 17.91 -12.36 -1.72
N LYS A 128 19.04 -11.97 -2.30
CA LYS A 128 20.11 -12.92 -2.63
C LYS A 128 20.97 -13.35 -1.44
N GLY A 129 21.11 -12.49 -0.43
CA GLY A 129 21.94 -12.74 0.74
C GLY A 129 21.18 -13.46 1.84
N TYR A 130 20.22 -12.78 2.46
CA TYR A 130 19.49 -13.29 3.63
C TYR A 130 18.56 -14.46 3.29
N LEU A 131 17.91 -14.44 2.13
CA LEU A 131 16.98 -15.50 1.70
C LEU A 131 17.64 -16.58 0.83
N LYS A 132 18.98 -16.64 0.75
CA LYS A 132 19.72 -17.56 -0.14
C LYS A 132 19.34 -19.03 0.00
N GLU A 133 19.04 -19.48 1.21
CA GLU A 133 18.71 -20.88 1.53
C GLU A 133 17.20 -21.16 1.50
N LYS A 134 16.38 -20.18 1.08
CA LYS A 134 14.92 -20.26 1.08
C LYS A 134 14.39 -20.17 -0.35
N THR A 135 13.19 -20.70 -0.58
CA THR A 135 12.52 -20.55 -1.87
C THR A 135 11.96 -19.14 -1.96
N CYS A 136 12.42 -18.36 -2.94
CA CYS A 136 11.96 -16.99 -3.15
C CYS A 136 11.35 -16.85 -4.55
N ILE A 137 10.08 -16.46 -4.62
CA ILE A 137 9.39 -16.12 -5.87
C ILE A 137 9.25 -14.61 -5.89
N LEU A 138 9.95 -13.94 -6.80
CA LEU A 138 9.93 -12.51 -6.99
C LEU A 138 9.19 -12.16 -8.28
N ILE A 139 8.09 -11.44 -8.17
CA ILE A 139 7.47 -10.74 -9.31
C ILE A 139 8.08 -9.36 -9.38
N THR A 140 8.56 -8.96 -10.57
CA THR A 140 9.05 -7.60 -10.78
C THR A 140 8.92 -7.19 -12.24
N HIS A 141 8.71 -5.89 -12.44
CA HIS A 141 8.80 -5.25 -13.75
C HIS A 141 10.22 -4.73 -14.06
N GLN A 142 11.16 -4.82 -13.10
CA GLN A 142 12.50 -4.24 -13.22
C GLN A 142 13.51 -5.22 -13.83
N LEU A 143 13.93 -4.95 -15.05
CA LEU A 143 14.78 -5.87 -15.83
C LEU A 143 16.20 -6.05 -15.26
N GLN A 144 16.67 -5.02 -14.56
CA GLN A 144 18.03 -4.96 -14.04
C GLN A 144 18.38 -6.11 -13.07
N TYR A 145 17.39 -6.73 -12.44
CA TYR A 145 17.58 -7.83 -11.49
C TYR A 145 17.57 -9.22 -12.15
N LEU A 146 17.04 -9.33 -13.36
CA LEU A 146 16.86 -10.61 -14.07
C LEU A 146 18.18 -11.31 -14.38
N THR A 147 19.26 -10.55 -14.55
CA THR A 147 20.60 -11.12 -14.81
C THR A 147 21.17 -11.91 -13.62
N LYS A 148 20.55 -11.80 -12.44
CA LYS A 148 21.09 -12.31 -11.18
C LYS A 148 20.18 -13.32 -10.48
N VAL A 149 19.06 -13.70 -11.10
CA VAL A 149 18.16 -14.74 -10.60
C VAL A 149 18.50 -16.09 -11.23
N ASP A 150 18.11 -17.17 -10.56
CA ASP A 150 18.44 -18.53 -10.99
C ASP A 150 17.56 -19.00 -12.16
N GLN A 151 16.27 -18.62 -12.13
CA GLN A 151 15.27 -18.97 -13.14
C GLN A 151 14.33 -17.79 -13.37
N ILE A 152 13.90 -17.63 -14.63
CA ILE A 152 12.97 -16.59 -15.07
C ILE A 152 11.79 -17.27 -15.73
N VAL A 153 10.59 -16.88 -15.35
CA VAL A 153 9.34 -17.27 -16.02
C VAL A 153 8.71 -16.00 -16.59
N LEU A 154 8.65 -15.90 -17.91
CA LEU A 154 7.99 -14.81 -18.62
C LEU A 154 6.55 -15.20 -18.91
N MET A 155 5.61 -14.36 -18.47
CA MET A 155 4.19 -14.59 -18.65
C MET A 155 3.57 -13.44 -19.46
N GLU A 156 2.70 -13.77 -20.41
CA GLU A 156 1.91 -12.83 -21.20
C GLU A 156 0.48 -13.38 -21.37
N ASN A 157 -0.54 -12.54 -21.15
CA ASN A 157 -1.95 -12.93 -21.28
C ASN A 157 -2.29 -14.24 -20.54
N ALA A 158 -1.79 -14.39 -19.31
CA ALA A 158 -1.93 -15.58 -18.46
C ALA A 158 -1.29 -16.88 -18.98
N ASN A 159 -0.49 -16.82 -20.05
CA ASN A 159 0.28 -17.94 -20.58
C ASN A 159 1.78 -17.77 -20.31
N ILE A 160 2.50 -18.87 -20.13
CA ILE A 160 3.96 -18.85 -20.04
C ILE A 160 4.52 -18.73 -21.46
N LEU A 161 5.20 -17.62 -21.75
CA LEU A 161 5.82 -17.36 -23.03
C LEU A 161 7.21 -17.99 -23.11
N ALA A 162 7.97 -17.91 -22.02
CA ALA A 162 9.30 -18.49 -21.93
C ALA A 162 9.69 -18.80 -20.48
N GLU A 163 10.52 -19.81 -20.28
CA GLU A 163 11.07 -20.21 -18.99
C GLU A 163 12.53 -20.61 -19.16
N GLY A 164 13.38 -20.23 -18.22
CA GLY A 164 14.78 -20.63 -18.17
C GLY A 164 15.68 -19.63 -17.45
N SER A 165 16.98 -19.91 -17.44
CA SER A 165 17.98 -18.96 -16.99
C SER A 165 18.11 -17.79 -17.96
N TYR A 166 18.66 -16.66 -17.50
CA TYR A 166 18.88 -15.49 -18.36
C TYR A 166 19.70 -15.80 -19.62
N GLN A 167 20.70 -16.69 -19.51
CA GLN A 167 21.55 -17.09 -20.62
C GLN A 167 20.81 -17.95 -21.65
N GLU A 168 19.97 -18.89 -21.18
CA GLU A 168 19.16 -19.74 -22.05
C GLU A 168 18.11 -18.93 -22.81
N LEU A 169 17.44 -18.00 -22.12
CA LEU A 169 16.47 -17.10 -22.74
C LEU A 169 17.13 -16.19 -23.77
N GLN A 170 18.32 -15.66 -23.49
CA GLN A 170 19.09 -14.86 -24.45
C GLN A 170 19.51 -15.67 -25.69
N ALA A 171 19.92 -16.93 -25.50
CA ALA A 171 20.34 -17.80 -26.59
C ALA A 171 19.18 -18.25 -27.50
N SER A 172 17.95 -18.30 -26.96
CA SER A 172 16.75 -18.70 -27.71
C SER A 172 16.35 -17.75 -28.84
N GLY A 173 17.01 -16.59 -28.97
CA GLY A 173 16.73 -15.62 -30.04
C GLY A 173 15.40 -14.88 -29.89
N LEU A 174 14.64 -15.15 -28.82
CA LEU A 174 13.62 -14.23 -28.34
C LEU A 174 14.33 -12.92 -28.02
N ASP A 175 13.99 -11.85 -28.73
CA ASP A 175 14.50 -10.50 -28.47
C ASP A 175 13.83 -10.02 -27.18
N PHE A 176 14.27 -10.62 -26.07
CA PHE A 176 13.71 -10.52 -24.72
C PHE A 176 13.61 -9.06 -24.29
N THR A 177 14.58 -8.25 -24.69
CA THR A 177 14.60 -6.80 -24.47
C THR A 177 13.52 -6.07 -25.27
N LYS A 178 13.18 -6.50 -26.48
CA LYS A 178 12.07 -5.93 -27.27
C LYS A 178 10.72 -6.38 -26.78
N LEU A 179 10.55 -7.65 -26.41
CA LEU A 179 9.30 -8.16 -25.82
C LEU A 179 9.01 -7.45 -24.49
N LEU A 180 10.02 -7.27 -23.64
CA LEU A 180 9.85 -6.53 -22.40
C LEU A 180 9.73 -5.02 -22.64
N GLY A 181 10.43 -4.46 -23.64
CA GLY A 181 10.25 -3.07 -24.06
C GLY A 181 8.82 -2.77 -24.52
N SER A 182 8.24 -3.63 -25.37
CA SER A 182 6.85 -3.49 -25.82
C SER A 182 5.82 -3.72 -24.72
N LEU A 183 6.09 -4.63 -23.77
CA LEU A 183 5.22 -4.85 -22.60
C LEU A 183 5.26 -3.64 -21.64
N VAL A 184 6.42 -3.04 -21.45
CA VAL A 184 6.56 -1.80 -20.65
C VAL A 184 5.88 -0.64 -21.36
N ASP A 185 6.12 -0.41 -22.66
CA ASP A 185 5.51 0.67 -23.43
C ASP A 185 3.98 0.56 -23.48
N THR A 186 3.42 -0.65 -23.52
CA THR A 186 1.95 -0.84 -23.52
C THR A 186 1.32 -0.47 -22.16
N THR A 187 2.06 -0.61 -21.05
CA THR A 187 1.57 -0.21 -19.72
C THR A 187 1.62 1.29 -19.44
N VAL A 188 2.37 2.07 -20.23
CA VAL A 188 2.48 3.54 -20.02
C VAL A 188 1.43 4.34 -20.80
N VAL A 189 0.60 3.71 -21.64
CA VAL A 189 -0.32 4.42 -22.55
C VAL A 189 -1.74 4.59 -21.98
N SER A 190 -2.02 4.15 -20.75
CA SER A 190 -3.38 4.27 -20.16
C SER A 190 -3.52 5.29 -19.03
N ASP A 191 -2.66 6.29 -18.91
CA ASP A 191 -2.93 7.45 -18.06
C ASP A 191 -2.49 8.78 -18.71
N ASN A 192 -3.51 9.46 -19.25
CA ASN A 192 -3.63 10.88 -19.55
C ASN A 192 -2.68 11.56 -20.55
N GLU A 193 -3.29 11.91 -21.68
CA GLU A 193 -3.01 13.12 -22.45
C GLU A 193 -2.91 14.35 -21.55
N SER A 194 -1.84 15.15 -21.71
CA SER A 194 -1.96 16.51 -22.25
C SER A 194 -0.59 17.21 -22.38
N SER A 195 -0.30 17.57 -23.62
CA SER A 195 0.43 18.77 -24.04
C SER A 195 1.92 18.97 -23.71
N SER A 196 2.68 18.88 -24.82
CA SER A 196 3.62 19.89 -25.34
C SER A 196 5.12 19.56 -25.32
N LYS A 197 5.65 19.52 -26.55
CA LYS A 197 7.06 19.61 -26.95
C LYS A 197 7.70 20.88 -26.37
N TYR A 198 8.97 20.82 -25.97
CA TYR A 198 10.10 21.55 -26.57
C TYR A 198 11.41 21.26 -25.82
N ALA A 199 12.49 21.20 -26.61
CA ALA A 199 13.88 21.07 -26.15
C ALA A 199 14.55 22.44 -25.93
N SER A 200 15.59 22.44 -25.10
CA SER A 200 16.78 23.31 -25.09
C SER A 200 16.77 24.68 -24.36
N THR A 201 17.57 24.73 -23.27
CA THR A 201 18.80 25.53 -23.09
C THR A 201 18.78 27.06 -22.77
N HIS A 202 19.34 27.38 -21.59
CA HIS A 202 20.09 28.57 -21.11
C HIS A 202 19.47 29.97 -20.82
N THR A 203 20.01 30.55 -19.71
CA THR A 203 20.31 31.96 -19.35
C THR A 203 19.38 32.84 -18.46
N LEU A 204 19.91 33.15 -17.26
CA LEU A 204 19.91 34.37 -16.41
C LEU A 204 18.82 35.48 -16.56
N SER A 205 18.01 35.62 -15.48
CA SER A 205 17.58 36.82 -14.68
C SER A 205 17.11 38.15 -15.33
N PRO A 206 16.49 39.10 -14.58
CA PRO A 206 15.31 39.06 -13.69
C PRO A 206 14.29 40.21 -14.01
N GLN A 207 13.09 40.23 -13.39
CA GLN A 207 12.16 41.37 -13.11
C GLN A 207 10.69 40.90 -13.20
N THR A 208 9.83 41.02 -12.18
CA THR A 208 9.02 42.20 -11.78
C THR A 208 8.17 41.80 -10.54
N ILE A 209 8.17 42.55 -9.43
CA ILE A 209 7.25 43.63 -9.00
C ILE A 209 5.79 43.23 -8.65
N LEU A 210 5.47 43.47 -7.37
CA LEU A 210 4.21 43.80 -6.67
C LEU A 210 3.14 42.74 -6.30
N SER A 211 3.25 42.30 -5.05
CA SER A 211 2.28 42.38 -3.93
C SER A 211 0.76 42.21 -4.14
N ARG A 212 0.19 41.34 -3.30
CA ARG A 212 -1.08 41.60 -2.60
C ARG A 212 -0.97 41.10 -1.15
N GLN A 213 -0.98 42.05 -0.21
CA GLN A 213 -1.17 41.80 1.23
C GLN A 213 -2.66 41.73 1.56
N VAL A 214 -3.03 40.94 2.58
CA VAL A 214 -3.96 41.21 3.71
C VAL A 214 -3.89 39.91 4.58
N SER A 215 -3.77 39.82 5.91
CA SER A 215 -3.14 40.56 7.02
C SER A 215 -3.66 39.92 8.34
N ILE A 216 -2.87 39.94 9.43
CA ILE A 216 -3.29 40.00 10.87
C ILE A 216 -3.82 38.66 11.45
N GLN A 217 -3.40 38.11 12.60
CA GLN A 217 -2.54 38.52 13.72
C GLN A 217 -2.15 37.25 14.51
N SER A 218 -0.87 37.03 14.84
CA SER A 218 -0.45 36.05 15.84
C SER A 218 0.00 36.80 17.09
N VAL A 219 -0.70 36.59 18.21
CA VAL A 219 -0.27 37.09 19.52
C VAL A 219 0.79 36.13 20.05
N ALA A 220 2.01 36.66 20.16
CA ALA A 220 3.09 36.05 20.90
C ALA A 220 2.72 36.00 22.39
N SER A 221 2.95 34.85 23.03
CA SER A 221 3.22 34.81 24.45
C SER A 221 4.52 34.04 24.65
N SER A 222 5.49 34.81 25.13
CA SER A 222 6.85 34.43 25.53
C SER A 222 6.81 33.69 26.86
N ILE A 223 7.34 32.48 26.92
CA ILE A 223 7.91 31.92 28.15
C ILE A 223 9.22 31.22 27.78
N ASP A 224 10.30 31.71 28.39
CA ASP A 224 11.64 31.13 28.41
C ASP A 224 11.61 29.70 28.93
N GLU A 225 12.31 28.78 28.25
CA GLU A 225 12.61 27.47 28.80
C GLU A 225 14.12 27.20 28.71
N SER A 226 14.74 27.19 29.88
CA SER A 226 16.04 26.60 30.11
C SER A 226 15.87 25.37 31.00
N LYS A 227 16.51 24.27 30.57
CA LYS A 227 16.88 23.02 31.27
C LYS A 227 16.13 21.73 30.89
N LEU A 228 16.91 20.88 30.20
CA LEU A 228 17.32 19.53 30.62
C LEU A 228 16.24 18.45 30.77
N GLY A 229 16.09 17.67 29.69
CA GLY A 229 16.16 16.20 29.68
C GLY A 229 15.16 15.40 30.51
N THR A 230 14.17 14.81 29.84
CA THR A 230 13.68 13.45 30.10
C THR A 230 13.06 12.91 28.82
N GLN A 231 13.34 11.64 28.46
CA GLN A 231 12.73 10.95 27.34
C GLN A 231 11.25 10.71 27.65
N GLU A 232 10.35 11.32 26.88
CA GLU A 232 8.92 11.00 26.89
C GLU A 232 8.61 10.05 25.73
N GLU A 233 8.05 8.89 26.03
CA GLU A 233 7.40 8.05 25.02
C GLU A 233 6.12 8.75 24.52
N PRO A 234 5.73 8.56 23.25
CA PRO A 234 4.55 9.24 22.73
C PRO A 234 3.30 8.74 23.46
N ILE A 235 2.71 9.64 24.25
CA ILE A 235 1.38 9.47 24.80
C ILE A 235 0.41 9.53 23.63
N GLU A 236 -0.33 8.45 23.44
CA GLU A 236 -1.50 8.38 22.58
C GLU A 236 -2.45 9.50 23.01
N VAL A 237 -2.51 10.60 22.24
CA VAL A 237 -3.54 11.61 22.43
C VAL A 237 -4.84 10.97 21.97
N ALA A 238 -5.46 10.23 22.89
CA ALA A 238 -6.88 9.99 22.81
C ALA A 238 -7.51 11.37 22.69
N GLU A 239 -8.11 11.67 21.53
CA GLU A 239 -9.02 12.80 21.41
C GLU A 239 -9.88 12.80 22.67
N THR A 240 -9.94 13.94 23.37
CA THR A 240 -10.84 14.12 24.50
C THR A 240 -12.27 14.11 23.97
N ARG A 241 -12.75 12.92 23.64
CA ARG A 241 -14.14 12.65 23.43
C ARG A 241 -14.76 12.80 24.81
N SER A 242 -15.38 13.95 25.04
CA SER A 242 -16.25 14.17 26.17
C SER A 242 -17.40 13.16 26.08
N SER A 243 -17.17 11.94 26.57
CA SER A 243 -18.21 10.95 26.81
C SER A 243 -18.99 11.41 28.02
N GLY A 244 -19.89 12.36 27.79
CA GLY A 244 -20.92 12.77 28.72
C GLY A 244 -22.27 12.46 28.08
N ASN A 245 -23.17 11.87 28.85
CA ASN A 245 -24.56 11.65 28.43
C ASN A 245 -25.20 13.03 28.26
N ILE A 246 -25.32 13.48 27.01
CA ILE A 246 -25.79 14.83 26.70
C ILE A 246 -27.26 14.89 27.14
N SER A 247 -27.61 15.84 28.00
CA SER A 247 -28.99 15.93 28.49
C SER A 247 -29.96 16.24 27.35
N LEU A 248 -31.11 15.55 27.32
CA LEU A 248 -32.20 15.76 26.34
C LEU A 248 -32.64 17.23 26.22
N THR A 249 -32.38 18.02 27.25
CA THR A 249 -32.62 19.45 27.30
C THR A 249 -31.78 20.22 26.27
N VAL A 250 -30.53 19.82 26.02
CA VAL A 250 -29.66 20.47 25.02
C VAL A 250 -30.15 20.18 23.60
N TYR A 251 -30.57 18.94 23.34
CA TYR A 251 -31.23 18.58 22.08
C TYR A 251 -32.52 19.40 21.88
N SER A 252 -33.34 19.51 22.92
CA SER A 252 -34.59 20.28 22.87
C SER A 252 -34.34 21.77 22.60
N SER A 253 -33.30 22.37 23.19
CA SER A 253 -32.91 23.76 22.91
C SER A 253 -32.42 23.96 21.47
N TYR A 254 -31.67 23.00 20.92
CA TYR A 254 -31.25 23.04 19.50
C TYR A 254 -32.44 22.91 18.54
N PHE A 255 -33.38 22.01 18.82
CA PHE A 255 -34.60 21.84 18.03
C PHE A 255 -35.53 23.08 18.12
N SER A 256 -35.58 23.74 19.28
CA SER A 256 -36.37 24.96 19.46
C SER A 256 -35.73 26.18 18.78
N ALA A 257 -34.40 26.24 18.66
CA ALA A 257 -33.68 27.32 17.98
C ALA A 257 -33.61 27.14 16.46
N GLY A 258 -33.73 25.91 15.96
CA GLY A 258 -33.62 25.56 14.53
C GLY A 258 -34.81 25.92 13.63
N GLY A 259 -35.88 26.50 14.20
CA GLY A 259 -37.07 26.92 13.45
C GLY A 259 -38.08 25.80 13.17
N ASN A 260 -39.30 26.23 12.80
CA ASN A 260 -40.57 25.49 12.72
C ASN A 260 -40.44 23.95 12.66
N VAL A 261 -40.90 23.25 13.72
CA VAL A 261 -40.84 21.78 13.89
C VAL A 261 -41.32 21.01 12.65
N CYS A 262 -42.27 21.58 11.91
CA CYS A 262 -42.77 21.03 10.65
C CYS A 262 -41.66 20.87 9.57
N LYS A 263 -40.72 21.82 9.45
CA LYS A 263 -39.61 21.74 8.50
C LYS A 263 -38.60 20.66 8.85
N ILE A 264 -38.32 20.47 10.14
CA ILE A 264 -37.40 19.43 10.61
C ILE A 264 -38.05 18.05 10.42
N SER A 265 -39.35 17.91 10.73
CA SER A 265 -40.10 16.69 10.45
C SER A 265 -40.11 16.35 8.96
N PHE A 266 -40.28 17.35 8.09
CA PHE A 266 -40.25 17.16 6.64
C PHE A 266 -38.86 16.72 6.14
N LEU A 267 -37.79 17.32 6.66
CA LEU A 267 -36.41 16.96 6.29
C LEU A 267 -36.06 15.55 6.75
N LEU A 268 -36.45 15.17 7.97
CA LEU A 268 -36.26 13.83 8.50
C LEU A 268 -37.05 12.78 7.70
N PHE A 269 -38.30 13.09 7.32
CA PHE A 269 -39.09 12.26 6.43
C PHE A 269 -38.42 12.09 5.06
N MET A 270 -37.92 13.17 4.46
CA MET A 270 -37.21 13.11 3.17
C MET A 270 -35.94 12.26 3.27
N CYS A 271 -35.15 12.39 4.35
CA CYS A 271 -33.97 11.54 4.56
C CYS A 271 -34.32 10.04 4.65
N ILE A 272 -35.37 9.69 5.40
CA ILE A 272 -35.83 8.30 5.51
C ILE A 272 -36.34 7.81 4.16
N PHE A 273 -37.11 8.63 3.44
CA PHE A 273 -37.62 8.27 2.12
C PHE A 273 -36.49 8.02 1.11
N THR A 274 -35.44 8.85 1.11
CA THR A 274 -34.26 8.64 0.28
C THR A 274 -33.52 7.36 0.66
N GLN A 275 -33.37 7.04 1.95
CA GLN A 275 -32.75 5.80 2.41
C GLN A 275 -33.54 4.57 1.96
N VAL A 276 -34.88 4.60 2.05
CA VAL A 276 -35.74 3.50 1.59
C VAL A 276 -35.64 3.31 0.08
N LEU A 277 -35.58 4.39 -0.70
CA LEU A 277 -35.39 4.30 -2.15
C LEU A 277 -34.02 3.72 -2.52
N ALA A 278 -32.95 4.15 -1.83
CA ALA A 278 -31.61 3.62 -2.06
C ALA A 278 -31.55 2.11 -1.77
N SER A 279 -32.02 1.70 -0.58
CA SER A 279 -32.07 0.28 -0.21
C SER A 279 -33.02 -0.54 -1.09
N GLY A 280 -34.11 0.06 -1.57
CA GLY A 280 -35.01 -0.58 -2.53
C GLY A 280 -34.36 -0.81 -3.89
N GLY A 281 -33.53 0.14 -4.34
CA GLY A 281 -32.72 0.00 -5.55
C GLY A 281 -31.74 -1.16 -5.45
N ASP A 282 -31.02 -1.25 -4.33
CA ASP A 282 -30.07 -2.35 -4.06
C ASP A 282 -30.78 -3.72 -4.00
N TYR A 283 -31.97 -3.77 -3.40
CA TYR A 283 -32.78 -4.99 -3.35
C TYR A 283 -33.29 -5.40 -4.74
N TRP A 284 -33.74 -4.44 -5.54
CA TRP A 284 -34.21 -4.68 -6.91
C TRP A 284 -33.08 -5.17 -7.82
N ILE A 285 -31.90 -4.55 -7.71
CA ILE A 285 -30.69 -4.99 -8.41
C ILE A 285 -30.35 -6.43 -8.00
N THR A 286 -30.31 -6.72 -6.70
CA THR A 286 -30.01 -8.07 -6.19
C THR A 286 -30.99 -9.12 -6.74
N TYR A 287 -32.29 -8.79 -6.82
CA TYR A 287 -33.30 -9.68 -7.39
C TYR A 287 -33.05 -9.96 -8.88
N TRP A 288 -32.73 -8.94 -9.68
CA TRP A 288 -32.44 -9.10 -11.11
C TRP A 288 -31.14 -9.87 -11.36
N TYR A 289 -30.08 -9.59 -10.61
CA TYR A 289 -28.83 -10.35 -10.69
C TYR A 289 -29.06 -11.83 -10.34
N CYS A 290 -29.83 -12.12 -9.29
CA CYS A 290 -30.14 -13.51 -8.92
C CYS A 290 -31.01 -14.23 -9.98
N ALA A 291 -31.98 -13.54 -10.57
CA ALA A 291 -32.82 -14.08 -11.64
C ALA A 291 -32.00 -14.36 -12.92
N ILE A 292 -31.11 -13.45 -13.31
CA ILE A 292 -30.22 -13.62 -14.47
C ILE A 292 -29.25 -14.78 -14.24
N ILE A 293 -28.60 -14.86 -13.07
CA ILE A 293 -27.68 -15.95 -12.74
C ILE A 293 -28.41 -17.30 -12.78
N THR A 294 -29.63 -17.37 -12.24
CA THR A 294 -30.44 -18.60 -12.27
C THR A 294 -30.82 -19.00 -13.70
N LEU A 295 -31.18 -18.03 -14.54
CA LEU A 295 -31.58 -18.27 -15.94
C LEU A 295 -30.39 -18.71 -16.81
N VAL A 296 -29.20 -18.13 -16.59
CA VAL A 296 -27.95 -18.55 -17.24
C VAL A 296 -27.55 -19.97 -16.80
N PHE A 297 -27.74 -20.33 -15.53
CA PHE A 297 -27.47 -21.69 -15.04
C PHE A 297 -28.39 -22.74 -15.68
N ILE A 298 -29.67 -22.41 -15.90
CA ILE A 298 -30.63 -23.30 -16.55
C ILE A 298 -30.29 -23.49 -18.04
N LEU A 299 -29.84 -22.43 -18.73
CA LEU A 299 -29.51 -22.48 -20.16
C LEU A 299 -28.20 -23.26 -20.45
N LEU A 300 -27.28 -23.33 -19.49
CA LEU A 300 -26.03 -24.11 -19.59
C LEU A 300 -26.21 -25.61 -19.30
N HIS A 301 -27.38 -26.04 -18.83
CA HIS A 301 -27.71 -27.43 -18.51
C HIS A 301 -28.65 -28.12 -19.50
N VAL A 302 -29.07 -27.42 -20.57
CA VAL A 302 -29.84 -27.94 -21.70
C VAL A 302 -28.96 -27.98 -22.94
#